data_AF-A0A1G7CQW8-F1
#
_entry.id   AF-A0A1G7CQW8-F1
#
_cell.length_a   1.000
_cell.length_b   1.000
_cell.length_c   1.000
_cell.angle_alpha   90.00
_cell.angle_beta   90.00
_cell.angle_gamma   90.00
#
_symmetry.space_group_name_H-M   'P 1'
#
loop_
_entity.id
_entity.type
_entity.pdbx_description
1 polymer ?
#
loop_
_entity_poly.entity_id
_entity_poly.type
_entity_poly.pdbx_seq_one_letter_code
_entity_poly.pdbx_strand_id
1 'polypeptide(L)'
;MGITKRPTPTKADPAAIEKFINSAPDAKGQGAAALAAPAPVAAPTTTKPVRVVSASTRKHPISLTIDAGILARMDEAAAARGLSRAAAIADACADWLKSKEGA
;
A
#
# COMPACT_ATOMS: atom_id res chain seq x y z
N MET A 1 -9.03 -10.05 37.00
CA MET A 1 -9.72 -10.62 35.82
C MET A 1 -8.74 -10.62 34.65
N GLY A 2 -8.27 -11.79 34.22
CA GLY A 2 -7.17 -11.94 33.26
C GLY A 2 -7.56 -11.65 31.81
N ILE A 3 -6.61 -11.10 31.04
CA ILE A 3 -6.75 -10.83 29.60
C ILE A 3 -6.76 -12.16 28.84
N THR A 4 -7.88 -12.47 28.19
CA THR A 4 -8.04 -13.64 27.33
C THR A 4 -7.17 -13.50 26.07
N LYS A 5 -6.36 -14.54 25.78
CA LYS A 5 -5.50 -14.64 24.60
C LYS A 5 -6.30 -14.38 23.32
N ARG A 6 -5.74 -13.55 22.43
CA ARG A 6 -6.26 -13.30 21.08
C ARG A 6 -6.23 -14.61 20.29
N PRO A 7 -7.33 -15.06 19.66
CA PRO A 7 -7.32 -16.27 18.85
C PRO A 7 -6.39 -16.10 17.66
N THR A 8 -5.42 -17.00 17.53
CA THR A 8 -4.55 -17.09 16.35
C THR A 8 -5.36 -17.59 15.15
N PRO A 9 -5.23 -16.96 13.96
CA PRO A 9 -5.91 -17.45 12.77
C PRO A 9 -5.33 -18.81 12.37
N THR A 10 -6.20 -19.82 12.32
CA THR A 10 -5.88 -21.16 11.79
C THR A 10 -5.46 -21.03 10.33
N LYS A 11 -4.38 -21.72 9.94
CA LYS A 11 -3.91 -21.76 8.54
C LYS A 11 -5.06 -22.26 7.66
N ALA A 12 -5.41 -21.48 6.64
CA ALA A 12 -6.44 -21.86 5.68
C ALA A 12 -6.00 -23.09 4.87
N ASP A 13 -6.94 -24.01 4.65
CA ASP A 13 -6.69 -25.25 3.91
C ASP A 13 -6.42 -24.93 2.42
N PRO A 14 -5.27 -25.34 1.87
CA PRO A 14 -4.90 -24.99 0.50
C PRO A 14 -5.87 -25.54 -0.54
N ALA A 15 -6.50 -26.69 -0.30
CA ALA A 15 -7.48 -27.29 -1.21
C ALA A 15 -8.82 -26.51 -1.21
N ALA A 16 -9.17 -25.87 -0.10
CA ALA A 16 -10.34 -24.99 -0.03
C ALA A 16 -10.10 -23.68 -0.81
N ILE A 17 -8.88 -23.16 -0.78
CA ILE A 17 -8.48 -21.97 -1.54
C ILE A 17 -8.53 -22.26 -3.05
N GLU A 18 -7.98 -23.40 -3.49
CA GLU A 18 -8.01 -23.79 -4.90
C GLU A 18 -9.45 -23.98 -5.42
N LYS A 19 -10.33 -24.61 -4.63
CA LYS A 19 -11.74 -24.74 -5.00
C LYS A 19 -12.45 -23.38 -5.11
N PHE A 20 -12.16 -22.44 -4.22
CA PHE A 20 -12.71 -21.09 -4.28
C PHE A 20 -12.25 -20.34 -5.54
N ILE A 21 -10.95 -20.40 -5.86
CA ILE A 21 -10.38 -19.76 -7.04
C ILE A 21 -11.00 -20.33 -8.32
N ASN A 22 -11.16 -21.66 -8.41
CA ASN A 22 -11.69 -22.34 -9.59
C ASN A 22 -13.22 -22.31 -9.68
N SER A 23 -13.92 -21.90 -8.63
CA SER A 23 -15.39 -21.78 -8.61
C SER A 23 -15.88 -20.45 -9.20
N ALA A 24 -14.99 -19.53 -9.56
CA ALA A 24 -15.36 -18.28 -10.20
C ALA A 24 -15.92 -18.52 -11.62
N PRO A 25 -17.04 -17.89 -12.00
CA PRO A 25 -17.68 -18.11 -13.31
C PRO A 25 -16.81 -17.72 -14.52
N ASP A 26 -15.79 -16.87 -14.33
CA ASP A 26 -14.78 -16.50 -15.35
C ASP A 26 -13.74 -17.61 -15.61
N ALA A 27 -13.58 -18.60 -14.74
CA ALA A 27 -12.56 -19.64 -14.88
C ALA A 27 -12.76 -20.53 -16.13
N LYS A 28 -13.98 -20.53 -16.71
CA LYS A 28 -14.29 -21.24 -17.96
C LYS A 28 -13.68 -20.60 -19.22
N GLY A 29 -12.98 -19.46 -19.11
CA GLY A 29 -12.31 -18.81 -20.24
C GLY A 29 -10.86 -19.26 -20.51
N GLN A 30 -10.21 -19.97 -19.57
CA GLN A 30 -8.84 -20.46 -19.74
C GLN A 30 -8.84 -21.93 -20.20
N GLY A 31 -9.57 -22.19 -21.28
CA GLY A 31 -9.82 -23.54 -21.80
C GLY A 31 -9.65 -23.63 -23.31
N ALA A 32 -8.62 -22.98 -23.88
CA ALA A 32 -8.25 -23.17 -25.28
C ALA A 32 -6.76 -22.88 -25.52
N ALA A 33 -5.88 -23.60 -24.83
CA ALA A 33 -4.52 -23.87 -25.30
C ALA A 33 -4.10 -25.24 -24.76
N ALA A 34 -4.14 -26.21 -25.67
CA ALA A 34 -4.11 -27.63 -25.42
C ALA A 34 -2.72 -28.18 -25.07
N LEU A 35 -2.73 -29.25 -24.25
CA LEU A 35 -1.84 -30.41 -24.22
C LEU A 35 -0.45 -30.31 -24.89
N ALA A 36 0.61 -30.26 -24.08
CA ALA A 36 1.81 -31.10 -24.21
C ALA A 36 2.79 -30.81 -23.05
N ALA A 37 3.12 -31.84 -22.27
CA ALA A 37 4.46 -31.95 -21.67
C ALA A 37 5.24 -32.96 -22.53
N PRO A 38 6.58 -32.88 -22.72
CA PRO A 38 7.54 -32.24 -21.82
C PRO A 38 8.57 -31.31 -22.50
N ALA A 39 9.43 -30.69 -21.66
CA ALA A 39 10.68 -29.96 -21.92
C ALA A 39 10.62 -28.42 -21.81
N PRO A 40 11.65 -27.79 -21.19
CA PRO A 40 11.53 -26.49 -20.54
C PRO A 40 11.75 -25.35 -21.53
N VAL A 41 10.73 -24.56 -21.81
CA VAL A 41 10.87 -23.35 -22.62
C VAL A 41 10.13 -22.18 -21.98
N ALA A 42 10.93 -21.17 -21.63
CA ALA A 42 10.64 -19.75 -21.45
C ALA A 42 9.19 -19.35 -21.12
N ALA A 43 8.98 -18.89 -19.89
CA ALA A 43 7.77 -18.18 -19.48
C ALA A 43 7.56 -16.91 -20.34
N PRO A 44 6.32 -16.59 -20.74
CA PRO A 44 6.00 -15.33 -21.41
C PRO A 44 6.19 -14.18 -20.41
N THR A 45 7.13 -13.29 -20.73
CA THR A 45 7.37 -12.03 -20.02
C THR A 45 6.16 -11.12 -20.19
N THR A 46 5.23 -11.21 -19.24
CA THR A 46 4.26 -10.13 -19.04
C THR A 46 5.02 -8.96 -18.43
N THR A 47 5.45 -8.01 -19.25
CA THR A 47 5.94 -6.70 -18.84
C THR A 47 4.80 -5.93 -18.18
N LYS A 48 4.52 -6.27 -16.91
CA LYS A 48 3.85 -5.31 -16.01
C LYS A 48 4.71 -4.05 -16.00
N PRO A 49 4.14 -2.84 -16.14
CA PRO A 49 4.92 -1.64 -15.93
C PRO A 49 5.50 -1.74 -14.52
N VAL A 50 6.82 -1.85 -14.45
CA VAL A 50 7.56 -1.70 -13.20
C VAL A 50 7.29 -0.26 -12.79
N ARG A 51 6.30 -0.07 -11.92
CA ARG A 51 6.16 1.18 -11.19
C ARG A 51 7.49 1.35 -10.50
N VAL A 52 8.29 2.30 -10.98
CA VAL A 52 9.48 2.76 -10.28
C VAL A 52 8.93 3.43 -9.03
N VAL A 53 8.68 2.60 -8.00
CA VAL A 53 8.51 3.09 -6.65
C VAL A 53 9.91 3.55 -6.32
N SER A 54 10.17 4.85 -6.50
CA SER A 54 11.34 5.50 -5.90
C SER A 54 11.43 4.93 -4.50
N ALA A 55 12.50 4.17 -4.23
CA ALA A 55 12.62 3.40 -3.00
C ALA A 55 12.35 4.37 -1.86
N SER A 56 11.19 4.21 -1.20
CA SER A 56 10.83 5.08 -0.10
C SER A 56 11.88 4.84 0.96
N THR A 57 12.85 5.74 1.07
CA THR A 57 13.76 5.78 2.21
C THR A 57 12.88 5.74 3.46
N ARG A 58 13.21 4.85 4.40
CA ARG A 58 12.40 4.68 5.61
C ARG A 58 12.27 6.02 6.33
N LYS A 59 11.05 6.54 6.45
CA LYS A 59 10.76 7.78 7.17
C LYS A 59 11.21 7.62 8.63
N HIS A 60 11.85 8.65 9.18
CA HIS A 60 12.24 8.67 10.59
C HIS A 60 11.11 9.28 11.42
N PRO A 61 10.59 8.57 12.43
CA PRO A 61 9.57 9.13 13.31
C PRO A 61 10.21 10.18 14.22
N ILE A 62 9.56 11.34 14.33
CA ILE A 62 9.95 12.42 15.24
C ILE A 62 8.74 12.80 16.11
N SER A 63 9.00 13.17 17.35
CA SER A 63 8.01 13.71 18.28
C SER A 63 8.25 15.20 18.45
N LEU A 64 7.18 15.99 18.36
CA LEU A 64 7.23 17.45 18.45
C LEU A 64 5.96 17.96 19.14
N THR A 65 6.09 19.05 19.89
CA THR A 65 4.98 19.69 20.60
C THR A 65 4.54 20.92 19.81
N ILE A 66 3.24 21.03 19.51
CA ILE A 66 2.63 22.18 18.82
C ILE A 66 1.55 22.76 19.73
N ASP A 67 1.42 24.08 19.73
CA ASP A 67 0.26 24.76 20.29
C ASP A 67 -1.06 24.22 19.69
N ALA A 68 -2.07 24.04 20.53
CA ALA A 68 -3.35 23.45 20.14
C ALA A 68 -4.12 24.33 19.14
N GLY A 69 -4.01 25.67 19.26
CA GLY A 69 -4.65 26.60 18.34
C GLY A 69 -4.02 26.54 16.95
N ILE A 70 -2.69 26.48 16.87
CA ILE A 70 -1.97 26.29 15.60
C ILE A 70 -2.34 24.95 14.96
N LEU A 71 -2.41 23.89 15.77
CA LEU A 71 -2.75 22.55 15.28
C LEU A 71 -4.15 22.52 14.64
N ALA A 72 -5.13 23.16 15.28
CA ALA A 72 -6.50 23.23 14.77
C ALA A 72 -6.58 23.96 13.41
N ARG A 73 -5.90 25.11 13.28
CA ARG A 73 -5.86 25.87 12.02
C ARG A 73 -5.20 25.07 10.89
N MET A 74 -4.13 24.34 11.22
CA MET A 74 -3.44 23.50 10.25
C MET A 74 -4.34 22.33 9.80
N ASP A 75 -5.08 21.71 10.71
CA ASP A 75 -6.01 20.63 10.37
C ASP A 75 -7.17 21.11 9.50
N GLU A 76 -7.71 22.30 9.76
CA GLU A 76 -8.74 22.92 8.92
C GLU A 76 -8.21 23.18 7.50
N ALA A 77 -7.01 23.77 7.39
CA ALA A 77 -6.35 24.00 6.11
C ALA A 77 -6.00 22.69 5.38
N ALA A 78 -5.61 21.65 6.11
CA ALA A 78 -5.34 20.32 5.56
C ALA A 78 -6.62 19.66 5.05
N ALA A 79 -7.72 19.76 5.81
CA ALA A 79 -9.02 19.22 5.43
C ALA A 79 -9.56 19.90 4.15
N ALA A 80 -9.41 21.22 4.03
CA ALA A 80 -9.77 21.96 2.82
C ALA A 80 -9.01 21.48 1.57
N ARG A 81 -7.78 20.96 1.74
CA ARG A 81 -6.94 20.41 0.67
C ARG A 81 -7.08 18.89 0.50
N GLY A 82 -7.93 18.22 1.30
CA GLY A 82 -8.05 16.76 1.32
C GLY A 82 -6.77 16.04 1.78
N LEU A 83 -5.92 16.71 2.54
CA LEU A 83 -4.65 16.18 3.03
C LEU A 83 -4.79 15.64 4.46
N SER A 84 -4.04 14.58 4.75
CA SER A 84 -3.81 14.18 6.15
C SER A 84 -2.94 15.22 6.86
N ARG A 85 -3.08 15.34 8.18
CA ARG A 85 -2.22 16.20 9.02
C ARG A 85 -0.73 16.01 8.73
N ALA A 86 -0.27 14.76 8.65
CA ALA A 86 1.14 14.46 8.38
C ALA A 86 1.58 14.90 6.98
N ALA A 87 0.69 14.81 5.99
CA ALA A 87 0.97 15.29 4.64
C ALA A 87 1.02 16.82 4.59
N ALA A 88 0.14 17.52 5.32
CA ALA A 88 0.16 18.98 5.42
C ALA A 88 1.44 19.50 6.08
N ILE A 89 1.92 18.84 7.15
CA ILE A 89 3.21 19.17 7.78
C ILE A 89 4.36 18.98 6.78
N ALA A 90 4.38 17.85 6.07
CA ALA A 90 5.45 17.58 5.10
C ALA A 90 5.44 18.59 3.92
N ASP A 91 4.26 18.96 3.43
CA ASP A 91 4.07 19.96 2.37
C ASP A 91 4.58 21.33 2.82
N ALA A 92 4.19 21.77 4.02
CA ALA A 92 4.62 23.03 4.61
C ALA A 92 6.15 23.09 4.80
N CYS A 93 6.77 22.00 5.28
CA CYS A 93 8.23 21.92 5.39
C CYS A 93 8.92 22.00 4.02
N ALA A 94 8.38 21.35 3.00
CA ALA A 94 8.93 21.38 1.65
C ALA A 94 8.82 22.78 1.02
N ASP A 95 7.70 23.46 1.22
CA ASP A 95 7.49 24.83 0.72
C ASP A 95 8.40 25.84 1.44
N TRP A 96 8.56 25.69 2.75
CA TRP A 96 9.49 26.50 3.53
C TRP A 96 10.96 26.34 3.07
N LEU A 97 11.39 25.11 2.76
CA LEU A 97 12.73 24.85 2.21
C LEU A 97 12.92 25.47 0.82
N LYS A 98 11.96 25.28 -0.09
CA LYS A 98 11.99 25.92 -1.42
C LYS A 98 12.10 27.44 -1.33
N SER A 99 11.36 28.04 -0.40
CA SER A 99 11.39 29.48 -0.14
C SER A 99 12.74 29.98 0.40
N LYS A 100 13.57 29.10 0.96
CA LYS A 100 14.91 29.41 1.46
C LYS A 100 16.02 29.12 0.45
N GLU A 101 15.84 28.14 -0.41
CA GLU A 101 16.79 27.82 -1.48
C GLU A 101 16.71 28.80 -2.67
N GLY A 102 15.57 29.46 -2.84
CA GLY A 102 15.34 30.49 -3.86
C GLY A 102 15.53 31.94 -3.41
N ALA A 103 16.06 32.19 -2.20
CA ALA A 103 16.22 33.52 -1.59
C ALA A 103 17.69 33.88 -1.33
#